data_AF-A0A9Q6I2M1-F1
#
_entry.id   AF-A0A9Q6I2M1-F1
#
_cell.length_a   1.000
_cell.length_b   1.000
_cell.length_c   1.000
_cell.angle_alpha   90.00
_cell.angle_beta   90.00
_cell.angle_gamma   90.00
#
_symmetry.space_group_name_H-M   'P 1'
#
loop_
_entity.id
_entity.type
_entity.pdbx_description
1 polymer ?
#
loop_
_entity_poly.entity_id
_entity_poly.type
_entity_poly.pdbx_seq_one_letter_code
_entity_poly.pdbx_strand_id
1 'polypeptide(L)'
;MQTVGTPLLWGSFAVVVLIMLAIDLFLQGRRGSQTMSFKQAAVWSLIWVSVSLLFSAAFWWYLDGTAGRDVATSQTLAFLTGYVLEKSLAVDNVFVWLMLFSYFSVPANLQRRVLIYGVLGAIVLRTIMIFAGSWLVTQFSWILYVFGAFLLFTGIKMAMAKEDDAAVGDKPVVRWLRKHLRMTDTLDGEKFFTRKNGVLFATPLLLVLIMVELSDVIFAVDSIPAIFAVTTDPFIVLTSNLFAILGLRAMYFLLSNVAERFSMLKYGLAVVLVFIGIKMLIVDIYHIPVAISLGIVGTILASTLLINAWVNRQNDKKKLNKP
;
A
#
# COMPACT_ATOMS: atom_id res chain seq x y z
N MET A 1 10.93 -24.99 6.75
CA MET A 1 10.92 -23.51 6.71
C MET A 1 12.08 -23.01 7.55
N GLN A 2 12.97 -22.18 7.01
CA GLN A 2 13.86 -21.35 7.84
C GLN A 2 13.26 -19.95 7.87
N THR A 3 12.37 -19.68 8.83
CA THR A 3 11.93 -18.32 9.12
C THR A 3 12.86 -17.74 10.17
N VAL A 4 13.27 -16.49 10.01
CA VAL A 4 13.97 -15.77 11.09
C VAL A 4 13.01 -15.30 12.18
N GLY A 5 11.70 -15.40 11.96
CA GLY A 5 10.66 -15.02 12.91
C GLY A 5 10.63 -15.91 14.14
N THR A 6 11.47 -15.61 15.12
CA THR A 6 11.38 -16.19 16.46
C THR A 6 10.17 -15.64 17.22
N PRO A 7 9.60 -16.35 18.20
CA PRO A 7 8.52 -15.82 19.04
C PRO A 7 8.86 -14.45 19.66
N LEU A 8 10.13 -14.23 19.99
CA LEU A 8 10.65 -12.95 20.48
C LEU A 8 10.50 -11.84 19.43
N LEU A 9 10.90 -12.10 18.17
CA LEU A 9 10.81 -11.13 17.07
C LEU A 9 9.36 -10.82 16.70
N TRP A 10 8.49 -11.83 16.69
CA TRP A 10 7.05 -11.65 16.48
C TRP A 10 6.44 -10.81 17.61
N GLY A 11 6.77 -11.11 18.86
CA GLY A 11 6.30 -10.35 20.03
C GLY A 11 6.79 -8.91 20.03
N SER A 12 8.08 -8.68 19.77
CA SER A 12 8.66 -7.33 19.74
C SER A 12 8.07 -6.51 18.59
N PHE A 13 7.91 -7.11 17.41
CA PHE A 13 7.27 -6.46 16.27
C PHE A 13 5.80 -6.11 16.55
N ALA A 14 5.03 -7.02 17.15
CA ALA A 14 3.64 -6.74 17.51
C ALA A 14 3.55 -5.56 18.49
N VAL A 15 4.44 -5.48 19.48
CA VAL A 15 4.53 -4.34 20.41
C VAL A 15 4.86 -3.05 19.65
N VAL A 16 5.84 -3.08 18.74
CA VAL A 16 6.19 -1.91 17.91
C VAL A 16 4.99 -1.45 17.08
N VAL A 17 4.29 -2.37 16.41
CA VAL A 17 3.09 -2.04 15.62
C VAL A 17 1.99 -1.45 16.50
N LEU A 18 1.74 -2.02 17.68
CA LEU A 18 0.74 -1.49 18.62
C LEU A 18 1.11 -0.07 19.09
N ILE A 19 2.38 0.19 19.38
CA ILE A 19 2.86 1.53 19.73
C ILE A 19 2.68 2.48 18.55
N MET A 20 3.05 2.07 17.34
CA MET A 20 2.90 2.86 16.12
C MET A 20 1.43 3.18 15.84
N LEU A 21 0.54 2.19 15.95
CA LEU A 21 -0.90 2.38 15.82
C LEU A 21 -1.43 3.30 16.92
N ALA A 22 -0.98 3.16 18.17
CA ALA A 22 -1.36 4.05 19.25
C ALA A 22 -0.92 5.49 18.96
N ILE A 23 0.31 5.72 18.49
CA ILE A 23 0.79 7.05 18.09
C ILE A 23 -0.07 7.60 16.94
N ASP A 24 -0.32 6.80 15.91
CA ASP A 24 -1.14 7.21 14.78
C ASP A 24 -2.59 7.53 15.19
N LEU A 25 -3.18 6.74 16.08
CA LEU A 25 -4.55 6.94 16.56
C LEU A 25 -4.67 8.10 17.57
N PHE A 26 -3.76 8.22 18.53
CA PHE A 26 -3.86 9.19 19.63
C PHE A 26 -3.24 10.56 19.31
N LEU A 27 -2.02 10.62 18.75
CA LEU A 27 -1.36 11.91 18.48
C LEU A 27 -2.05 12.67 17.34
N GLN A 28 -2.44 11.95 16.29
CA GLN A 28 -3.17 12.55 15.18
C GLN A 28 -4.68 12.57 15.48
N GLY A 29 -5.15 11.69 16.38
CA GLY A 29 -6.43 11.69 17.10
C GLY A 29 -6.90 13.05 17.59
N ARG A 30 -6.06 13.70 18.39
CA ARG A 30 -6.39 14.91 19.16
C ARG A 30 -6.36 16.22 18.37
N ARG A 31 -5.81 16.24 17.15
CA ARG A 31 -5.77 17.44 16.31
C ARG A 31 -7.07 17.54 15.52
N GLY A 32 -8.08 18.17 16.14
CA GLY A 32 -9.44 18.31 15.59
C GLY A 32 -9.50 19.03 14.24
N SER A 33 -10.54 18.70 13.45
CA SER A 33 -11.12 19.28 12.20
C SER A 33 -10.23 19.93 11.11
N GLN A 34 -8.95 20.16 11.35
CA GLN A 34 -8.03 20.83 10.45
C GLN A 34 -7.33 19.79 9.59
N THR A 35 -7.51 19.91 8.27
CA THR A 35 -6.79 19.14 7.26
C THR A 35 -5.27 19.20 7.52
N MET A 36 -4.57 18.06 7.45
CA MET A 36 -3.12 18.02 7.64
C MET A 36 -2.45 18.91 6.58
N SER A 37 -1.68 19.91 7.00
CA SER A 37 -0.91 20.75 6.07
C SER A 37 0.13 19.90 5.34
N PHE A 38 0.45 20.24 4.08
CA PHE A 38 1.49 19.55 3.30
C PHE A 38 2.81 19.41 4.07
N LYS A 39 3.26 20.46 4.77
CA LYS A 39 4.48 20.40 5.59
C LYS A 39 4.39 19.36 6.71
N GLN A 40 3.24 19.29 7.37
CA GLN A 40 3.01 18.32 8.45
C GLN A 40 2.93 16.90 7.89
N ALA A 41 2.25 16.71 6.76
CA ALA A 41 2.17 15.44 6.06
C ALA A 41 3.56 14.94 5.64
N ALA A 42 4.43 15.82 5.13
CA ALA A 42 5.80 15.50 4.78
C ALA A 42 6.66 15.11 6.00
N VAL A 43 6.55 15.85 7.11
CA VAL A 43 7.26 15.51 8.36
C VAL A 43 6.80 14.16 8.89
N TRP A 44 5.49 13.90 8.93
CA TRP A 44 4.97 12.60 9.36
C TRP A 44 5.41 11.47 8.43
N SER A 45 5.39 11.68 7.11
CA SER A 45 5.90 10.71 6.15
C SER A 45 7.38 10.41 6.39
N LEU A 46 8.19 11.43 6.66
CA LEU A 46 9.61 11.27 6.98
C LEU A 46 9.81 10.50 8.28
N ILE A 47 9.04 10.80 9.33
CA ILE A 47 9.09 10.06 10.60
C ILE A 47 8.81 8.57 10.35
N TRP A 48 7.75 8.22 9.61
CA TRP A 48 7.41 6.83 9.33
C TRP A 48 8.49 6.10 8.52
N VAL A 49 9.09 6.77 7.54
CA VAL A 49 10.22 6.23 6.78
C VAL A 49 11.42 6.02 7.69
N SER A 50 11.78 7.00 8.52
CA SER A 50 12.90 6.91 9.46
C SER A 50 12.72 5.77 10.46
N VAL A 51 11.51 5.59 11.01
CA VAL A 51 11.21 4.47 11.92
C VAL A 51 11.39 3.13 11.23
N SER A 52 10.95 3.00 9.97
CA SER A 52 11.12 1.77 9.17
C SER A 52 12.59 1.47 8.89
N LEU A 53 13.41 2.49 8.60
CA LEU A 53 14.85 2.35 8.41
C LEU A 53 15.58 2.03 9.71
N LEU A 54 15.18 2.63 10.83
CA LEU A 54 15.71 2.31 12.16
C LEU A 54 15.39 0.87 12.54
N PHE A 55 14.18 0.40 12.28
CA PHE A 55 13.82 -1.01 12.43
C PHE A 55 14.72 -1.90 11.57
N SER A 56 14.92 -1.54 10.29
CA SER A 56 15.81 -2.29 9.40
C SER A 56 17.24 -2.38 9.93
N ALA A 57 17.79 -1.29 10.48
CA ALA A 57 19.14 -1.27 11.05
C ALA A 57 19.23 -2.10 12.35
N ALA A 58 18.23 -1.98 13.23
CA ALA A 58 18.15 -2.77 14.46
C ALA A 58 17.97 -4.27 14.15
N PHE A 59 17.18 -4.59 13.13
CA PHE A 59 16.96 -5.96 12.66
C PHE A 59 18.25 -6.57 12.11
N TRP A 60 19.01 -5.82 11.30
CA TRP A 60 20.32 -6.25 10.83
C TRP A 60 21.28 -6.52 11.99
N TRP A 61 21.38 -5.60 12.96
CA TRP A 61 22.26 -5.76 14.12
C TRP A 61 21.89 -6.98 14.98
N TYR A 62 20.59 -7.20 15.19
CA TYR A 62 20.10 -8.37 15.91
C TYR A 62 20.44 -9.69 15.19
N LEU A 63 20.23 -9.74 13.88
CA LEU A 63 20.55 -10.93 13.09
C LEU A 63 22.05 -11.18 12.96
N ASP A 64 22.88 -10.14 12.88
CA ASP A 64 24.34 -10.28 12.81
C ASP A 64 24.87 -10.97 14.08
N GLY A 65 24.34 -10.57 15.24
CA GLY A 65 24.71 -11.16 16.53
C GLY A 65 24.15 -12.56 16.80
N THR A 66 23.07 -12.98 16.13
CA THR A 66 22.38 -14.26 16.44
C THR A 66 22.46 -15.32 15.34
N ALA A 67 22.44 -14.92 14.08
CA ALA A 67 22.40 -15.79 12.91
C ALA A 67 23.58 -15.59 11.94
N GLY A 68 24.40 -14.56 12.18
CA GLY A 68 25.58 -14.23 11.38
C GLY A 68 25.31 -13.23 10.25
N ARG A 69 26.41 -12.65 9.74
CA ARG A 69 26.40 -11.49 8.86
C ARG A 69 25.72 -11.70 7.51
N ASP A 70 25.85 -12.89 6.93
CA ASP A 70 25.27 -13.23 5.63
C ASP A 70 23.74 -13.30 5.71
N VAL A 71 23.22 -13.92 6.78
CA VAL A 71 21.78 -13.99 7.05
C VAL A 71 21.23 -12.60 7.37
N ALA A 72 21.94 -11.83 8.21
CA ALA A 72 21.55 -10.47 8.54
C ALA A 72 21.41 -9.59 7.28
N THR A 73 22.40 -9.66 6.40
CA THR A 73 22.45 -8.84 5.18
C THR A 73 21.35 -9.26 4.19
N SER A 74 21.21 -10.56 3.92
CA SER A 74 20.20 -11.06 2.97
C SER A 74 18.77 -10.76 3.43
N GLN A 75 18.44 -11.00 4.69
CA GLN A 75 17.10 -10.79 5.23
C GLN A 75 16.75 -9.30 5.38
N THR A 76 17.72 -8.47 5.76
CA THR A 76 17.51 -7.01 5.83
C THR A 76 17.33 -6.41 4.43
N LEU A 77 18.09 -6.89 3.43
CA LEU A 77 17.89 -6.47 2.05
C LEU A 77 16.52 -6.90 1.52
N ALA A 78 16.05 -8.10 1.88
CA ALA A 78 14.70 -8.54 1.55
C ALA A 78 13.64 -7.64 2.20
N PHE A 79 13.80 -7.28 3.48
CA PHE A 79 12.93 -6.32 4.16
C PHE A 79 12.90 -4.97 3.46
N LEU A 80 14.05 -4.38 3.14
CA LEU A 80 14.13 -3.07 2.47
C LEU A 80 13.54 -3.11 1.06
N THR A 81 13.83 -4.16 0.30
CA THR A 81 13.27 -4.38 -1.04
C THR A 81 11.76 -4.47 -0.96
N GLY A 82 11.25 -5.27 -0.03
CA GLY A 82 9.82 -5.39 0.21
C GLY A 82 9.17 -4.09 0.65
N TYR A 83 9.81 -3.36 1.56
CA TYR A 83 9.33 -2.09 2.05
C TYR A 83 9.23 -1.06 0.92
N VAL A 84 10.26 -0.92 0.08
CA VAL A 84 10.25 0.01 -1.06
C VAL A 84 9.19 -0.38 -2.08
N LEU A 85 9.07 -1.67 -2.39
CA LEU A 85 8.09 -2.19 -3.33
C LEU A 85 6.67 -1.90 -2.85
N GLU A 86 6.34 -2.26 -1.61
CA GLU A 86 5.04 -1.99 -0.99
C GLU A 86 4.78 -0.50 -0.80
N LYS A 87 5.79 0.30 -0.45
CA LYS A 87 5.62 1.76 -0.30
C LYS A 87 5.30 2.44 -1.63
N SER A 88 5.84 1.90 -2.72
CA SER A 88 5.59 2.40 -4.07
C SER A 88 4.20 2.01 -4.56
N LEU A 89 3.79 0.76 -4.33
CA LEU A 89 2.44 0.28 -4.59
C LEU A 89 1.37 1.01 -3.77
N ALA A 90 1.69 1.35 -2.52
CA ALA A 90 0.81 2.09 -1.64
C ALA A 90 0.41 3.48 -2.17
N VAL A 91 1.20 4.06 -3.07
CA VAL A 91 0.86 5.33 -3.75
C VAL A 91 -0.35 5.16 -4.66
N ASP A 92 -0.44 4.05 -5.38
CA ASP A 92 -1.59 3.73 -6.23
C ASP A 92 -2.86 3.47 -5.41
N ASN A 93 -2.71 2.85 -4.23
CA ASN A 93 -3.81 2.70 -3.27
C ASN A 93 -4.35 4.06 -2.83
N VAL A 94 -3.46 5.03 -2.53
CA VAL A 94 -3.84 6.39 -2.17
C VAL A 94 -4.58 7.11 -3.31
N PHE A 95 -4.19 6.90 -4.57
CA PHE A 95 -4.93 7.45 -5.71
C PHE A 95 -6.36 6.91 -5.78
N VAL A 96 -6.55 5.61 -5.58
CA VAL A 96 -7.90 5.04 -5.53
C VAL A 96 -8.71 5.61 -4.38
N TRP A 97 -8.09 5.86 -3.23
CA TRP A 97 -8.78 6.54 -2.12
C TRP A 97 -9.24 7.94 -2.50
N LEU A 98 -8.38 8.74 -3.14
CA LEU A 98 -8.74 10.08 -3.63
C LEU A 98 -9.89 10.03 -4.63
N MET A 99 -9.86 9.09 -5.58
CA MET A 99 -10.93 8.90 -6.55
C MET A 99 -12.24 8.50 -5.89
N LEU A 100 -12.20 7.58 -4.92
CA LEU A 100 -13.38 7.16 -4.15
C LEU A 100 -13.97 8.32 -3.34
N PHE A 101 -13.14 9.08 -2.63
CA PHE A 101 -13.61 10.22 -1.85
C PHE A 101 -14.17 11.34 -2.72
N SER A 102 -13.58 11.57 -3.89
CA SER A 102 -14.09 12.52 -4.89
C SER A 102 -15.44 12.05 -5.45
N TYR A 103 -15.53 10.78 -5.88
CA TYR A 103 -16.75 10.20 -6.45
C TYR A 103 -17.95 10.22 -5.49
N PHE A 104 -17.71 9.92 -4.22
CA PHE A 104 -18.75 9.95 -3.18
C PHE A 104 -18.88 11.32 -2.50
N SER A 105 -18.17 12.35 -2.99
CA SER A 105 -18.17 13.72 -2.44
C SER A 105 -17.96 13.76 -0.92
N VAL A 106 -17.04 12.94 -0.40
CA VAL A 106 -16.81 12.81 1.04
C VAL A 106 -16.09 14.04 1.58
N PRO A 107 -16.69 14.79 2.52
CA PRO A 107 -16.07 15.95 3.15
C PRO A 107 -14.72 15.61 3.81
N ALA A 108 -13.74 16.53 3.73
CA ALA A 108 -12.37 16.30 4.19
C ALA A 108 -12.27 15.92 5.69
N ASN A 109 -13.19 16.43 6.53
CA ASN A 109 -13.27 16.08 7.94
C ASN A 109 -13.67 14.61 8.16
N LEU A 110 -14.44 14.01 7.25
CA LEU A 110 -14.88 12.61 7.33
C LEU A 110 -13.88 11.63 6.71
N GLN A 111 -13.10 12.07 5.70
CA GLN A 111 -12.08 11.25 5.04
C GLN A 111 -11.10 10.66 6.06
N ARG A 112 -10.65 11.46 7.03
CA ARG A 112 -9.74 11.02 8.09
C ARG A 112 -10.24 9.79 8.83
N ARG A 113 -11.54 9.74 9.14
CA ARG A 113 -12.13 8.60 9.84
C ARG A 113 -12.08 7.36 8.97
N VAL A 114 -12.48 7.47 7.71
CA VAL A 114 -12.38 6.36 6.75
C VAL A 114 -10.94 5.89 6.60
N LEU A 115 -9.96 6.80 6.52
CA LEU A 115 -8.53 6.45 6.43
C LEU A 115 -8.05 5.66 7.65
N ILE A 116 -8.48 6.02 8.87
CA ILE A 116 -8.09 5.31 10.10
C ILE A 116 -8.61 3.88 10.07
N TYR A 117 -9.92 3.71 9.85
CA TYR A 117 -10.51 2.37 9.79
C TYR A 117 -10.01 1.58 8.58
N GLY A 118 -9.76 2.27 7.47
CA GLY A 118 -9.16 1.76 6.24
C GLY A 118 -7.78 1.14 6.45
N VAL A 119 -6.90 1.85 7.17
CA VAL A 119 -5.57 1.32 7.50
C VAL A 119 -5.68 0.13 8.45
N LEU A 120 -6.56 0.19 9.46
CA LEU A 120 -6.75 -0.93 10.38
C LEU A 120 -7.30 -2.18 9.68
N GLY A 121 -8.28 -2.03 8.78
CA GLY A 121 -8.82 -3.13 8.00
C GLY A 121 -7.78 -3.69 7.03
N ALA A 122 -7.05 -2.84 6.31
CA ALA A 122 -5.95 -3.24 5.44
C ALA A 122 -4.89 -4.07 6.19
N ILE A 123 -4.49 -3.65 7.40
CA ILE A 123 -3.55 -4.41 8.24
C ILE A 123 -4.07 -5.83 8.52
N VAL A 124 -5.34 -5.96 8.92
CA VAL A 124 -5.94 -7.27 9.24
C VAL A 124 -6.06 -8.13 7.97
N LEU A 125 -6.64 -7.59 6.91
CA LEU A 125 -6.87 -8.30 5.65
C LEU A 125 -5.56 -8.74 5.03
N ARG A 126 -4.54 -7.89 4.99
CA ARG A 126 -3.22 -8.25 4.47
C ARG A 126 -2.52 -9.27 5.34
N THR A 127 -2.62 -9.16 6.67
CA THR A 127 -2.07 -10.20 7.56
C THR A 127 -2.66 -11.57 7.21
N ILE A 128 -3.99 -11.65 7.03
CA ILE A 128 -4.67 -12.87 6.62
C ILE A 128 -4.18 -13.35 5.24
N MET A 129 -4.15 -12.47 4.24
CA MET A 129 -3.74 -12.83 2.87
C MET A 129 -2.26 -13.23 2.78
N ILE A 130 -1.37 -12.61 3.56
CA ILE A 130 0.06 -12.94 3.61
C ILE A 130 0.25 -14.33 4.22
N PHE A 131 -0.42 -14.64 5.32
CA PHE A 131 -0.35 -15.99 5.90
C PHE A 131 -0.96 -17.04 4.98
N ALA A 132 -2.10 -16.73 4.35
CA ALA A 132 -2.72 -17.62 3.36
C ALA A 132 -1.80 -17.84 2.14
N GLY A 133 -1.19 -16.78 1.62
CA GLY A 133 -0.23 -16.83 0.52
C GLY A 133 1.04 -17.59 0.89
N SER A 134 1.58 -17.38 2.09
CA SER A 134 2.74 -18.11 2.59
C SER A 134 2.43 -19.60 2.69
N TRP A 135 1.25 -19.96 3.22
CA TRP A 135 0.79 -21.34 3.25
C TRP A 135 0.70 -21.93 1.84
N LEU A 136 0.09 -21.22 0.88
CA LEU A 136 0.02 -21.65 -0.53
C LEU A 136 1.39 -21.89 -1.15
N VAL A 137 2.33 -20.94 -1.00
CA VAL A 137 3.70 -21.05 -1.54
C VAL A 137 4.42 -22.26 -0.97
N THR A 138 4.15 -22.62 0.28
CA THR A 138 4.83 -23.75 0.93
C THR A 138 4.26 -25.11 0.53
N GLN A 139 2.97 -25.16 0.17
CA GLN A 139 2.33 -26.39 -0.31
C GLN A 139 2.50 -26.58 -1.82
N PHE A 140 2.56 -25.47 -2.57
CA PHE A 140 2.53 -25.48 -4.02
C PHE A 140 3.69 -24.63 -4.58
N SER A 141 4.86 -25.24 -4.79
CA SER A 141 6.01 -24.53 -5.36
C SER A 141 5.71 -23.91 -6.73
N TRP A 142 4.85 -24.54 -7.53
CA TRP A 142 4.44 -24.04 -8.85
C TRP A 142 3.56 -22.77 -8.78
N ILE A 143 3.04 -22.40 -7.60
CA ILE A 143 2.20 -21.21 -7.44
C ILE A 143 2.98 -19.92 -7.77
N LEU A 144 4.30 -19.92 -7.59
CA LEU A 144 5.14 -18.78 -7.94
C LEU A 144 5.09 -18.47 -9.45
N TYR A 145 4.91 -19.48 -10.30
CA TYR A 145 4.72 -19.28 -11.74
C TYR A 145 3.36 -18.64 -12.05
N VAL A 146 2.31 -19.05 -11.34
CA VAL A 146 0.98 -18.43 -11.47
C VAL A 146 1.04 -16.98 -11.06
N PHE A 147 1.67 -16.70 -9.92
CA PHE A 147 1.94 -15.35 -9.44
C PHE A 147 2.76 -14.54 -10.43
N GLY A 148 3.81 -15.10 -11.01
CA GLY A 148 4.63 -14.44 -12.03
C GLY A 148 3.85 -14.11 -13.29
N ALA A 149 3.07 -15.06 -13.81
CA ALA A 149 2.21 -14.86 -14.99
C ALA A 149 1.11 -13.82 -14.73
N PHE A 150 0.52 -13.85 -13.53
CA PHE A 150 -0.48 -12.89 -13.09
C PHE A 150 0.10 -11.47 -13.04
N LEU A 151 1.27 -11.29 -12.43
CA LEU A 151 1.96 -9.99 -12.36
C LEU A 151 2.37 -9.45 -13.75
N LEU A 152 2.82 -10.34 -14.64
CA LEU A 152 3.13 -9.97 -16.01
C LEU A 152 1.88 -9.43 -16.71
N PHE A 153 0.76 -10.14 -16.55
CA PHE A 153 -0.52 -9.74 -17.12
C PHE A 153 -1.02 -8.41 -16.55
N THR A 154 -1.00 -8.23 -15.22
CA THR A 154 -1.50 -6.99 -14.60
C THR A 154 -0.61 -5.80 -14.90
N GLY A 155 0.72 -5.99 -14.92
CA GLY A 155 1.67 -4.96 -15.35
C GLY A 155 1.46 -4.51 -16.79
N ILE A 156 1.35 -5.45 -17.75
CA ILE A 156 1.10 -5.12 -19.17
C ILE A 156 -0.26 -4.42 -19.33
N LYS A 157 -1.31 -4.95 -18.70
CA LYS A 157 -2.65 -4.37 -18.75
C LYS A 157 -2.65 -2.94 -18.22
N MET A 158 -1.95 -2.68 -17.12
CA MET A 158 -1.85 -1.35 -16.53
C MET A 158 -1.11 -0.35 -17.43
N ALA A 159 -0.07 -0.78 -18.14
CA ALA A 159 0.62 0.06 -19.12
C ALA A 159 -0.25 0.39 -20.35
N MET A 160 -1.12 -0.53 -20.76
CA MET A 160 -2.00 -0.38 -21.93
C MET A 160 -3.36 0.25 -21.63
N ALA A 161 -3.73 0.38 -20.35
CA ALA A 161 -5.00 0.96 -19.94
C ALA A 161 -5.06 2.46 -20.30
N LYS A 162 -6.08 2.85 -21.07
CA LYS A 162 -6.39 4.27 -21.37
C LYS A 162 -6.91 4.95 -20.10
N GLU A 163 -6.65 6.25 -19.95
CA GLU A 163 -6.92 7.03 -18.73
C GLU A 163 -8.40 7.04 -18.29
N ASP A 164 -9.34 6.70 -19.19
CA ASP A 164 -10.79 6.69 -18.90
C ASP A 164 -11.31 5.42 -18.21
N ASP A 165 -10.56 4.32 -18.14
CA ASP A 165 -11.07 3.04 -17.60
C ASP A 165 -10.99 2.93 -16.06
N ALA A 166 -10.49 3.95 -15.37
CA ALA A 166 -10.32 3.96 -13.91
C ALA A 166 -11.48 4.65 -13.16
N ALA A 167 -12.65 4.80 -13.78
CA ALA A 167 -13.87 5.26 -13.09
C ALA A 167 -14.38 4.16 -12.13
N VAL A 168 -13.78 4.08 -10.93
CA VAL A 168 -14.15 3.16 -9.83
C VAL A 168 -15.62 3.30 -9.41
N GLY A 169 -16.25 4.42 -9.77
CA GLY A 169 -17.62 4.78 -9.42
C GLY A 169 -18.71 3.92 -10.06
N ASP A 170 -18.50 3.29 -11.21
CA ASP A 170 -19.61 2.67 -11.97
C ASP A 170 -19.63 1.13 -11.94
N LYS A 171 -19.11 0.53 -10.85
CA LYS A 171 -19.02 -0.94 -10.76
C LYS A 171 -20.28 -1.60 -10.20
N PRO A 172 -20.63 -2.82 -10.71
CA PRO A 172 -21.68 -3.70 -10.18
C PRO A 172 -21.63 -3.90 -8.65
N VAL A 173 -20.44 -3.80 -8.07
CA VAL A 173 -20.16 -3.90 -6.63
C VAL A 173 -20.94 -2.85 -5.84
N VAL A 174 -20.94 -1.58 -6.28
CA VAL A 174 -21.68 -0.51 -5.58
C VAL A 174 -23.17 -0.80 -5.61
N ARG A 175 -23.69 -1.20 -6.78
CA ARG A 175 -25.12 -1.55 -6.96
C ARG A 175 -25.50 -2.78 -6.13
N TRP A 176 -24.64 -3.78 -6.05
CA TRP A 176 -24.84 -4.98 -5.24
C TRP A 176 -24.86 -4.65 -3.75
N LEU A 177 -23.93 -3.82 -3.26
CA LEU A 177 -23.88 -3.35 -1.88
C LEU A 177 -25.11 -2.51 -1.53
N ARG A 178 -25.53 -1.59 -2.43
CA ARG A 178 -26.77 -0.80 -2.24
C ARG A 178 -28.02 -1.67 -2.14
N LYS A 179 -28.04 -2.83 -2.81
CA LYS A 179 -29.18 -3.76 -2.78
C LYS A 179 -29.18 -4.64 -1.51
N HIS A 180 -28.01 -4.99 -0.98
CA HIS A 180 -27.88 -5.87 0.19
C HIS A 180 -27.84 -5.12 1.53
N LEU A 181 -27.34 -3.89 1.54
CA LEU A 181 -27.25 -3.05 2.73
C LEU A 181 -28.42 -2.06 2.77
N ARG A 182 -29.10 -2.00 3.91
CA ARG A 182 -30.07 -0.94 4.21
C ARG A 182 -29.30 0.37 4.37
N MET A 183 -29.29 1.23 3.36
CA MET A 183 -28.52 2.47 3.39
C MET A 183 -29.39 3.73 3.50
N THR A 184 -28.81 4.78 4.08
CA THR A 184 -29.35 6.14 3.99
C THR A 184 -28.80 6.88 2.78
N ASP A 185 -29.60 7.79 2.21
CA ASP A 185 -29.17 8.60 1.07
C ASP A 185 -28.23 9.75 1.48
N THR A 186 -28.26 10.14 2.76
CA THR A 186 -27.46 11.25 3.29
C THR A 186 -26.40 10.79 4.29
N LEU A 187 -25.31 11.55 4.36
CA LEU A 187 -24.28 11.42 5.40
C LEU A 187 -24.86 11.87 6.75
N ASP A 188 -24.64 11.08 7.81
CA ASP A 188 -25.00 11.42 9.20
C ASP A 188 -23.73 11.69 10.02
N GLY A 189 -23.09 12.82 9.69
CA GLY A 189 -21.81 13.22 10.28
C GLY A 189 -20.74 12.13 10.12
N GLU A 190 -20.08 11.77 11.22
CA GLU A 190 -19.03 10.75 11.23
C GLU A 190 -19.54 9.31 11.45
N LYS A 191 -20.86 9.10 11.57
CA LYS A 191 -21.40 7.78 11.90
C LYS A 191 -21.39 6.87 10.68
N PHE A 192 -20.92 5.64 10.85
CA PHE A 192 -21.04 4.57 9.84
C PHE A 192 -22.43 3.93 9.83
N PHE A 193 -23.12 3.98 10.97
CA PHE A 193 -24.47 3.46 11.12
C PHE A 193 -25.35 4.50 11.80
N THR A 194 -26.59 4.61 11.33
CA THR A 194 -27.62 5.47 11.92
C THR A 194 -28.88 4.66 12.14
N ARG A 195 -29.59 4.91 13.25
CA ARG A 195 -30.88 4.27 13.51
C ARG A 195 -32.00 5.19 13.05
N LYS A 196 -32.84 4.71 12.14
CA LYS A 196 -34.09 5.36 11.75
C LYS A 196 -35.25 4.41 12.05
N ASN A 197 -36.24 4.88 12.83
CA ASN A 197 -37.43 4.11 13.21
C ASN A 197 -37.12 2.74 13.83
N GLY A 198 -36.14 2.68 14.74
CA GLY A 198 -35.74 1.44 15.42
C GLY A 198 -34.87 0.49 14.59
N VAL A 199 -34.69 0.75 13.29
CA VAL A 199 -33.91 -0.08 12.37
C VAL A 199 -32.53 0.56 12.11
N LEU A 200 -31.48 -0.27 12.08
CA LEU A 200 -30.12 0.16 11.76
C LEU A 200 -29.93 0.30 10.25
N PHE A 201 -29.45 1.47 9.82
CA PHE A 201 -29.08 1.77 8.45
C PHE A 201 -27.58 2.06 8.37
N ALA A 202 -26.94 1.60 7.30
CA ALA A 202 -25.59 1.96 6.93
C ALA A 202 -25.58 3.36 6.27
N THR A 203 -24.62 4.19 6.61
CA THR A 203 -24.45 5.49 5.96
C THR A 203 -23.57 5.35 4.71
N PRO A 204 -23.60 6.33 3.77
CA PRO A 204 -22.69 6.33 2.63
C PRO A 204 -21.21 6.27 3.05
N LEU A 205 -20.86 6.75 4.25
CA LEU A 205 -19.50 6.67 4.78
C LEU A 205 -19.01 5.23 4.98
N LEU A 206 -19.92 4.31 5.37
CA LEU A 206 -19.59 2.89 5.48
C LEU A 206 -19.36 2.26 4.11
N LEU A 207 -20.16 2.64 3.11
CA LEU A 207 -19.98 2.18 1.74
C LEU A 207 -18.59 2.57 1.22
N VAL A 208 -18.17 3.82 1.47
CA VAL A 208 -16.83 4.28 1.08
C VAL A 208 -15.75 3.48 1.80
N LEU A 209 -15.89 3.22 3.11
CA LEU A 209 -14.96 2.37 3.85
C LEU A 209 -14.86 0.97 3.23
N ILE A 210 -15.99 0.34 2.91
CA ILE A 210 -16.02 -0.99 2.26
C ILE A 210 -15.30 -0.93 0.90
N MET A 211 -15.55 0.11 0.09
CA MET A 211 -14.89 0.27 -1.21
C MET A 211 -13.37 0.47 -1.07
N VAL A 212 -12.94 1.19 -0.03
CA VAL A 212 -11.52 1.35 0.32
C VAL A 212 -10.90 -0.01 0.67
N GLU A 213 -11.52 -0.79 1.55
CA GLU A 213 -11.04 -2.12 1.93
C GLU A 213 -11.00 -3.08 0.74
N LEU A 214 -12.07 -3.10 -0.08
CA LEU A 214 -12.12 -3.92 -1.29
C LEU A 214 -11.01 -3.52 -2.29
N SER A 215 -10.74 -2.23 -2.43
CA SER A 215 -9.64 -1.77 -3.27
C SER A 215 -8.28 -2.24 -2.74
N ASP A 216 -8.05 -2.19 -1.41
CA ASP A 216 -6.79 -2.68 -0.83
C ASP A 216 -6.62 -4.18 -1.05
N VAL A 217 -7.69 -4.98 -0.92
CA VAL A 217 -7.66 -6.41 -1.26
C VAL A 217 -7.30 -6.61 -2.73
N ILE A 218 -7.91 -5.87 -3.65
CA ILE A 218 -7.58 -5.95 -5.08
C ILE A 218 -6.10 -5.63 -5.31
N PHE A 219 -5.57 -4.59 -4.67
CA PHE A 219 -4.15 -4.23 -4.79
C PHE A 219 -3.21 -5.25 -4.14
N ALA A 220 -3.63 -5.86 -3.03
CA ALA A 220 -2.86 -6.89 -2.35
C ALA A 220 -2.72 -8.15 -3.21
N VAL A 221 -3.68 -8.42 -4.11
CA VAL A 221 -3.57 -9.51 -5.08
C VAL A 221 -2.39 -9.30 -6.05
N ASP A 222 -1.99 -8.06 -6.34
CA ASP A 222 -0.76 -7.78 -7.08
C ASP A 222 0.46 -7.72 -6.14
N SER A 223 0.35 -7.01 -5.01
CA SER A 223 1.50 -6.72 -4.16
C SER A 223 2.04 -7.94 -3.41
N ILE A 224 1.17 -8.86 -2.96
CA ILE A 224 1.57 -10.04 -2.18
C ILE A 224 2.37 -11.04 -3.03
N PRO A 225 1.94 -11.42 -4.25
CA PRO A 225 2.78 -12.16 -5.18
C PRO A 225 4.16 -11.53 -5.40
N ALA A 226 4.20 -10.19 -5.55
CA ALA A 226 5.43 -9.47 -5.86
C ALA A 226 6.45 -9.54 -4.72
N ILE A 227 6.00 -9.44 -3.46
CA ILE A 227 6.88 -9.60 -2.30
C ILE A 227 7.36 -11.04 -2.12
N PHE A 228 6.54 -12.05 -2.48
CA PHE A 228 6.97 -13.45 -2.46
C PHE A 228 8.09 -13.75 -3.48
N ALA A 229 8.23 -12.94 -4.53
CA ALA A 229 9.38 -12.99 -5.45
C ALA A 229 10.69 -12.47 -4.82
N VAL A 230 10.60 -11.74 -3.71
CA VAL A 230 11.75 -11.20 -2.98
C VAL A 230 12.13 -12.14 -1.84
N THR A 231 11.15 -12.59 -1.07
CA THR A 231 11.36 -13.49 0.05
C THR A 231 10.12 -14.32 0.33
N THR A 232 10.32 -15.57 0.72
CA THR A 232 9.25 -16.48 1.17
C THR A 232 9.12 -16.50 2.69
N ASP A 233 9.91 -15.70 3.43
CA ASP A 233 9.80 -15.61 4.89
C ASP A 233 8.58 -14.77 5.28
N PRO A 234 7.52 -15.37 5.87
CA PRO A 234 6.30 -14.66 6.23
C PRO A 234 6.55 -13.51 7.22
N PHE A 235 7.58 -13.60 8.07
CA PHE A 235 7.93 -12.53 8.99
C PHE A 235 8.39 -11.28 8.21
N ILE A 236 9.24 -11.46 7.21
CA ILE A 236 9.77 -10.33 6.43
C ILE A 236 8.68 -9.76 5.54
N VAL A 237 7.90 -10.62 4.88
CA VAL A 237 6.76 -10.22 4.06
C VAL A 237 5.80 -9.35 4.87
N LEU A 238 5.40 -9.81 6.06
CA LEU A 238 4.46 -9.09 6.91
C LEU A 238 5.06 -7.79 7.46
N THR A 239 6.27 -7.84 8.02
CA THR A 239 6.90 -6.66 8.62
C THR A 239 7.10 -5.55 7.59
N SER A 240 7.64 -5.85 6.40
CA SER A 240 7.85 -4.85 5.36
C SER A 240 6.54 -4.23 4.88
N ASN A 241 5.49 -5.05 4.76
CA ASN A 241 4.17 -4.61 4.29
C ASN A 241 3.48 -3.70 5.33
N LEU A 242 3.49 -4.10 6.60
CA LEU A 242 2.93 -3.29 7.68
C LEU A 242 3.68 -1.98 7.87
N PHE A 243 5.02 -1.97 7.84
CA PHE A 243 5.80 -0.73 7.89
C PHE A 243 5.49 0.20 6.70
N ALA A 244 5.25 -0.34 5.51
CA ALA A 244 4.90 0.46 4.33
C ALA A 244 3.52 1.12 4.46
N ILE A 245 2.55 0.39 5.01
CA ILE A 245 1.16 0.83 5.24
C ILE A 245 1.07 1.83 6.39
N LEU A 246 1.88 1.65 7.43
CA LEU A 246 2.00 2.63 8.51
C LEU A 246 2.52 3.95 7.90
N GLY A 247 1.73 5.01 8.04
CA GLY A 247 1.97 6.30 7.40
C GLY A 247 1.23 6.55 6.08
N LEU A 248 0.39 5.62 5.61
CA LEU A 248 -0.50 5.84 4.46
C LEU A 248 -1.34 7.10 4.59
N ARG A 249 -1.86 7.40 5.79
CA ARG A 249 -2.63 8.63 6.02
C ARG A 249 -1.81 9.90 5.78
N ALA A 250 -0.55 9.92 6.22
CA ALA A 250 0.33 11.06 5.96
C ALA A 250 0.60 11.19 4.46
N MET A 251 0.81 10.08 3.77
CA MET A 251 1.00 10.03 2.33
C MET A 251 -0.25 10.49 1.56
N TYR A 252 -1.45 10.13 2.02
CA TYR A 252 -2.72 10.61 1.47
C TYR A 252 -2.79 12.14 1.46
N PHE A 253 -2.53 12.79 2.59
CA PHE A 253 -2.56 14.26 2.65
C PHE A 253 -1.39 14.93 1.92
N LEU A 254 -0.25 14.23 1.77
CA LEU A 254 0.85 14.72 0.96
C LEU A 254 0.48 14.70 -0.52
N LEU A 255 -0.21 13.64 -0.97
CA LEU A 255 -0.56 13.42 -2.37
C LEU A 255 -1.86 14.10 -2.78
N SER A 256 -2.81 14.35 -1.87
CA SER A 256 -4.12 14.92 -2.22
C SER A 256 -4.03 16.26 -2.98
N ASN A 257 -2.98 17.05 -2.75
CA ASN A 257 -2.77 18.36 -3.40
C ASN A 257 -1.89 18.31 -4.66
N VAL A 258 -1.30 17.15 -4.95
CA VAL A 258 -0.39 16.93 -6.08
C VAL A 258 -0.82 15.75 -6.93
N ALA A 259 -1.96 15.14 -6.64
CA ALA A 259 -2.42 13.89 -7.24
C ALA A 259 -2.48 13.96 -8.77
N GLU A 260 -3.01 15.08 -9.30
CA GLU A 260 -3.09 15.33 -10.75
C GLU A 260 -1.72 15.44 -11.42
N ARG A 261 -0.65 15.68 -10.65
CA ARG A 261 0.73 15.77 -11.14
C ARG A 261 1.43 14.42 -11.20
N PHE A 262 0.80 13.30 -10.87
CA PHE A 262 1.46 11.99 -10.79
C PHE A 262 0.93 10.95 -11.78
N SER A 263 0.32 11.39 -12.88
CA SER A 263 -0.26 10.51 -13.92
C SER A 263 0.73 9.49 -14.51
N MET A 264 2.04 9.74 -14.42
CA MET A 264 3.07 8.82 -14.92
C MET A 264 3.46 7.68 -13.97
N LEU A 265 3.04 7.71 -12.70
CA LEU A 265 3.42 6.66 -11.72
C LEU A 265 2.90 5.27 -12.12
N LYS A 266 1.71 5.20 -12.73
CA LYS A 266 1.16 3.93 -13.25
C LYS A 266 2.10 3.21 -14.20
N TYR A 267 2.87 3.95 -15.01
CA TYR A 267 3.82 3.35 -15.95
C TYR A 267 5.06 2.80 -15.23
N GLY A 268 5.57 3.56 -14.25
CA GLY A 268 6.69 3.10 -13.42
C GLY A 268 6.34 1.82 -12.67
N LEU A 269 5.15 1.77 -12.08
CA LEU A 269 4.68 0.57 -11.41
C LEU A 269 4.47 -0.59 -12.39
N ALA A 270 3.93 -0.34 -13.58
CA ALA A 270 3.72 -1.38 -14.58
C ALA A 270 5.03 -2.06 -14.96
N VAL A 271 6.10 -1.28 -15.13
CA VAL A 271 7.44 -1.81 -15.40
C VAL A 271 7.97 -2.62 -14.22
N VAL A 272 7.74 -2.17 -12.97
CA VAL A 272 8.11 -2.93 -11.77
C VAL A 272 7.37 -4.29 -11.72
N LEU A 273 6.05 -4.31 -11.95
CA LEU A 273 5.26 -5.55 -11.94
C LEU A 273 5.70 -6.52 -13.04
N VAL A 274 5.94 -6.02 -14.26
CA VAL A 274 6.47 -6.84 -15.37
C VAL A 274 7.83 -7.43 -15.02
N PHE A 275 8.74 -6.61 -14.48
CA PHE A 275 10.07 -7.07 -14.07
C PHE A 275 9.99 -8.18 -13.00
N ILE A 276 9.16 -7.98 -11.97
CA ILE A 276 8.99 -8.96 -10.90
C ILE A 276 8.30 -10.23 -11.42
N GLY A 277 7.29 -10.09 -12.29
CA GLY A 277 6.63 -11.21 -12.94
C GLY A 277 7.61 -12.08 -13.74
N ILE A 278 8.47 -11.44 -14.54
CA ILE A 278 9.56 -12.14 -15.26
C ILE A 278 10.50 -12.83 -14.28
N LYS A 279 10.94 -12.14 -13.21
CA LYS A 279 11.82 -12.70 -12.19
C LYS A 279 11.23 -13.98 -11.58
N MET A 280 9.93 -13.99 -11.29
CA MET A 280 9.25 -15.18 -10.75
C MET A 280 9.17 -16.33 -11.77
N LEU A 281 8.91 -16.02 -13.04
CA LEU A 281 8.80 -17.02 -14.09
C LEU A 281 10.14 -17.69 -14.45
N ILE A 282 11.27 -17.04 -14.16
CA ILE A 282 12.60 -17.59 -14.41
C ILE A 282 13.27 -18.17 -13.16
N VAL A 283 12.54 -18.30 -12.04
CA VAL A 283 13.13 -18.62 -10.74
C VAL A 283 13.96 -19.91 -10.75
N ASP A 284 13.50 -20.97 -11.44
CA ASP A 284 14.24 -22.24 -11.49
C ASP A 284 15.43 -22.23 -12.48
N ILE A 285 15.51 -21.24 -13.37
CA ILE A 285 16.59 -21.10 -14.37
C ILE A 285 17.68 -20.17 -13.85
N TYR A 286 17.28 -19.03 -13.28
CA TYR A 286 18.20 -17.99 -12.82
C TYR A 286 17.65 -17.22 -11.61
N HIS A 287 18.39 -17.29 -10.50
CA HIS A 287 18.03 -16.58 -9.28
C HIS A 287 18.62 -15.17 -9.32
N ILE A 288 17.78 -14.17 -9.62
CA ILE A 288 18.19 -12.75 -9.55
C ILE A 288 18.42 -12.36 -8.08
N PRO A 289 19.64 -11.93 -7.69
CA PRO A 289 19.93 -11.48 -6.34
C PRO A 289 19.00 -10.34 -5.89
N VAL A 290 18.63 -10.36 -4.61
CA VAL A 290 17.74 -9.35 -4.00
C VAL A 290 18.33 -7.94 -4.13
N ALA A 291 19.65 -7.77 -3.97
CA ALA A 291 20.31 -6.47 -4.14
C ALA A 291 20.14 -5.90 -5.56
N ILE A 292 20.23 -6.75 -6.60
CA ILE A 292 20.00 -6.33 -7.99
C ILE A 292 18.53 -5.96 -8.19
N SER A 293 17.62 -6.76 -7.61
CA SER A 293 16.18 -6.48 -7.65
C SER A 293 15.87 -5.12 -7.02
N LEU A 294 16.42 -4.83 -5.84
CA LEU A 294 16.30 -3.54 -5.16
C LEU A 294 16.82 -2.39 -6.03
N GLY A 295 18.00 -2.57 -6.64
CA GLY A 295 18.61 -1.56 -7.51
C GLY A 295 17.76 -1.25 -8.73
N ILE A 296 17.23 -2.28 -9.40
CA ILE A 296 16.35 -2.14 -10.58
C ILE A 296 15.05 -1.44 -10.18
N VAL A 297 14.35 -1.94 -9.15
CA VAL A 297 13.10 -1.34 -8.67
C VAL A 297 13.32 0.12 -8.25
N GLY A 298 14.37 0.39 -7.45
CA GLY A 298 14.72 1.74 -7.04
C GLY A 298 15.00 2.67 -8.22
N THR A 299 15.70 2.18 -9.25
CA THR A 299 16.03 2.96 -10.45
C THR A 299 14.78 3.24 -11.29
N ILE A 300 13.89 2.27 -11.49
CA ILE A 300 12.62 2.47 -12.20
C ILE A 300 11.78 3.54 -11.50
N LEU A 301 11.62 3.43 -10.18
CA LEU A 301 10.83 4.36 -9.39
C LEU A 301 11.44 5.76 -9.38
N ALA A 302 12.74 5.88 -9.14
CA ALA A 302 13.45 7.16 -9.16
C ALA A 302 13.36 7.82 -10.54
N SER A 303 13.56 7.06 -11.62
CA SER A 303 13.46 7.56 -13.00
C SER A 303 12.03 8.04 -13.30
N THR A 304 11.02 7.28 -12.89
CA THR A 304 9.60 7.65 -13.07
C THR A 304 9.29 8.96 -12.34
N LEU A 305 9.74 9.10 -11.09
CA LEU A 305 9.55 10.33 -10.32
C LEU A 305 10.25 11.54 -10.95
N LEU A 306 11.48 11.36 -11.45
CA LEU A 306 12.23 12.42 -12.12
C LEU A 306 11.59 12.85 -13.44
N ILE A 307 11.18 11.89 -14.28
CA ILE A 307 10.48 12.15 -15.54
C ILE A 307 9.18 12.88 -15.25
N ASN A 308 8.40 12.40 -14.28
CA ASN A 308 7.15 13.02 -13.89
C ASN A 308 7.36 14.47 -13.40
N ALA A 309 8.36 14.72 -12.55
CA ALA A 309 8.70 16.07 -12.11
C ALA A 309 9.12 16.98 -13.27
N TRP A 310 9.86 16.46 -14.24
CA TRP A 310 10.28 17.20 -15.43
C TRP A 310 9.11 17.54 -16.36
N VAL A 311 8.23 16.59 -16.65
CA VAL A 311 7.02 16.79 -17.46
C VAL A 311 6.11 17.83 -16.82
N ASN A 312 5.89 17.75 -15.51
CA ASN A 312 5.08 18.74 -14.80
C ASN A 312 5.68 20.15 -14.87
N ARG A 313 7.00 20.28 -14.68
CA ARG A 313 7.68 21.58 -14.82
C ARG A 313 7.54 22.16 -16.22
N GLN A 314 7.58 21.33 -17.26
CA GLN A 314 7.35 21.81 -18.63
C GLN A 314 5.91 22.24 -18.86
N ASN A 315 4.93 21.48 -18.35
CA ASN A 315 3.53 21.82 -18.46
C ASN A 315 3.19 23.12 -17.72
N ASP A 316 3.77 23.35 -16.53
CA ASP A 316 3.63 24.59 -15.78
C ASP A 316 4.23 25.79 -16.56
N LYS A 317 5.43 25.62 -17.14
CA LYS A 317 6.05 26.66 -18.00
C LYS A 317 5.21 26.98 -19.24
N LYS A 318 4.61 25.98 -19.88
CA LYS A 318 3.70 26.17 -21.03
C LYS A 318 2.40 26.87 -20.64
N LYS A 319 1.88 26.65 -19.43
CA LYS A 319 0.70 27.36 -18.91
C LYS A 319 1.00 28.84 -18.60
N LEU A 320 2.19 29.14 -18.08
CA LEU A 320 2.66 30.52 -17.80
C LEU A 320 2.96 31.33 -19.07
N ASN A 321 3.30 30.66 -20.18
CA ASN A 321 3.61 31.29 -21.46
C ASN A 321 2.43 31.29 -22.45
N LYS A 322 1.21 30.91 -22.03
CA LYS A 322 0.00 31.14 -22.83
C LYS A 322 -0.40 32.62 -22.69
N PRO A 323 -0.57 33.35 -23.80
CA PRO A 323 -0.91 34.78 -23.80
C PRO A 323 -2.27 35.08 -23.17
#